data_AF-A0A2V7M2G5-F1
#
_entry.id   AF-A0A2V7M2G5-F1
#
_cell.length_a   1.000
_cell.length_b   1.000
_cell.length_c   1.000
_cell.angle_alpha   90.00
_cell.angle_beta   90.00
_cell.angle_gamma   90.00
#
_symmetry.space_group_name_H-M   'P 1'
#
loop_
_entity.id
_entity.type
_entity.pdbx_description
1 polymer ?
#
loop_
_entity_poly.entity_id
_entity_poly.type
_entity_poly.pdbx_seq_one_letter_code
_entity_poly.pdbx_strand_id
1 'polypeptide(L)'
;MVWARLQADVNCNLRRGAWYRLIKAQGLAAVVDVKGTPVAVVRAFLQMSNSPPRKWTVVPRPRSVPRSLEIGEHYAVCPSCRDRVPLRGRPTRMMCGRCSVEFAVDWEEQYLAK
;
A
#
# COMPACT_ATOMS: atom_id res chain seq x y z
N MET A 1 -0.66 -5.72 -17.45
CA MET A 1 -1.62 -5.20 -16.45
C MET A 1 -0.92 -4.14 -15.62
N VAL A 2 -1.54 -2.97 -15.40
CA VAL A 2 -0.93 -1.88 -14.64
C VAL A 2 -1.42 -1.90 -13.20
N TRP A 3 -0.51 -1.65 -12.26
CA TRP A 3 -0.77 -1.55 -10.84
C TRP A 3 -0.59 -0.11 -10.38
N ALA A 4 -1.34 0.29 -9.37
CA ALA A 4 -1.28 1.62 -8.79
C ALA A 4 -1.25 1.56 -7.26
N ARG A 5 -0.43 2.41 -6.65
CA ARG A 5 -0.39 2.59 -5.19
C ARG A 5 -0.44 4.08 -4.85
N LEU A 6 -1.20 4.41 -3.82
CA LEU A 6 -1.28 5.77 -3.30
C LEU A 6 0.10 6.25 -2.81
N GLN A 7 0.54 7.43 -3.25
CA GLN A 7 1.78 8.11 -2.85
C GLN A 7 1.51 9.45 -2.12
N ALA A 8 0.29 9.63 -1.64
CA ALA A 8 -0.09 10.79 -0.85
C ALA A 8 -0.71 10.35 0.48
N ASP A 9 -0.43 11.10 1.55
CA ASP A 9 -1.03 10.89 2.87
C ASP A 9 -2.45 11.50 2.93
N VAL A 10 -3.35 11.00 2.09
CA VAL A 10 -4.74 11.48 1.97
C VAL A 10 -5.73 10.34 2.18
N ASN A 11 -6.91 10.68 2.71
CA ASN A 11 -7.99 9.71 2.89
C ASN A 11 -8.88 9.71 1.63
N CYS A 12 -8.64 8.76 0.73
CA CYS A 12 -9.39 8.62 -0.54
C CYS A 12 -9.89 7.19 -0.79
N ASN A 13 -10.30 6.49 0.27
CA ASN A 13 -10.76 5.08 0.25
C ASN A 13 -9.71 4.05 -0.22
N LEU A 14 -8.46 4.47 -0.42
CA LEU A 14 -7.33 3.58 -0.63
C LEU A 14 -6.57 3.37 0.68
N ARG A 15 -6.09 2.15 0.87
CA ARG A 15 -5.18 1.81 1.95
C ARG A 15 -3.79 2.29 1.56
N ARG A 16 -3.16 3.08 2.43
CA ARG A 16 -1.73 3.41 2.32
C ARG A 16 -0.92 2.12 2.26
N GLY A 17 0.04 2.06 1.35
CA GLY A 17 0.90 0.92 1.09
C GLY A 17 0.30 -0.18 0.20
N ALA A 18 -1.00 -0.16 -0.08
CA ALA A 18 -1.64 -1.19 -0.88
C ALA A 18 -1.53 -0.90 -2.38
N TRP A 19 -1.19 -1.92 -3.15
CA TRP A 19 -1.26 -1.89 -4.60
C TRP A 19 -2.64 -2.35 -5.09
N TYR A 20 -3.13 -1.70 -6.12
CA TYR A 20 -4.43 -1.94 -6.74
C TYR A 20 -4.27 -2.11 -8.23
N ARG A 21 -5.12 -2.92 -8.85
CA ARG A 21 -5.17 -3.00 -10.31
C ARG A 21 -5.74 -1.69 -10.85
N LEU A 22 -5.03 -1.07 -11.78
CA LEU A 22 -5.51 0.12 -12.47
C LEU A 22 -6.53 -0.32 -13.53
N ILE A 23 -7.74 0.24 -13.49
CA ILE A 23 -8.79 0.00 -14.48
C ILE A 23 -8.61 0.95 -15.65
N LYS A 24 -8.48 2.25 -15.37
CA LYS A 24 -8.22 3.29 -16.38
C LYS A 24 -7.52 4.49 -15.74
N ALA A 25 -6.78 5.24 -16.54
CA ALA A 25 -6.24 6.54 -16.19
C ALA A 25 -6.34 7.47 -17.40
N GLN A 26 -6.92 8.66 -17.21
CA GLN A 26 -7.12 9.65 -18.27
C GLN A 26 -7.05 11.05 -17.66
N GLY A 27 -6.21 11.92 -18.23
CA GLY A 27 -5.96 13.25 -17.67
C GLY A 27 -5.54 13.15 -16.19
N LEU A 28 -6.29 13.85 -15.33
CA LEU A 28 -6.10 13.87 -13.87
C LEU A 28 -6.85 12.75 -13.12
N ALA A 29 -7.73 12.02 -13.78
CA ALA A 29 -8.53 10.97 -13.16
C ALA A 29 -7.89 9.59 -13.34
N ALA A 30 -7.96 8.78 -12.30
CA ALA A 30 -7.65 7.35 -12.36
C ALA A 30 -8.75 6.56 -11.66
N VAL A 31 -9.00 5.34 -12.12
CA VAL A 31 -9.92 4.40 -11.48
C VAL A 31 -9.15 3.14 -11.16
N VAL A 32 -9.20 2.72 -9.91
CA VAL A 32 -8.55 1.51 -9.41
C VAL A 32 -9.59 0.50 -8.91
N ASP A 33 -9.25 -0.77 -8.98
CA ASP A 33 -10.08 -1.87 -8.50
C ASP A 33 -9.82 -2.16 -7.01
N VAL A 34 -10.80 -1.84 -6.16
CA VAL A 34 -10.80 -2.15 -4.74
C VAL A 34 -11.74 -3.33 -4.47
N LYS A 35 -11.24 -4.56 -4.66
CA LYS A 35 -11.99 -5.81 -4.39
C LYS A 35 -13.28 -5.93 -5.23
N GLY A 36 -13.19 -5.63 -6.52
CA GLY A 36 -14.31 -5.62 -7.45
C GLY A 36 -15.02 -4.28 -7.53
N THR A 37 -14.77 -3.35 -6.59
CA THR A 37 -15.38 -2.02 -6.60
C THR A 37 -14.46 -1.01 -7.31
N PRO A 38 -14.92 -0.35 -8.39
CA PRO A 38 -14.18 0.74 -9.02
C PRO A 38 -14.15 1.96 -8.10
N VAL A 39 -12.95 2.47 -7.79
CA VAL A 39 -12.76 3.67 -6.96
C VAL A 39 -12.01 4.73 -7.78
N ALA A 40 -12.63 5.89 -7.94
CA ALA A 40 -12.02 7.04 -8.60
C ALA A 40 -11.06 7.76 -7.64
N VAL A 41 -9.88 8.11 -8.14
CA VAL A 41 -8.84 8.82 -7.42
C VAL A 41 -8.12 9.81 -8.34
N VAL A 42 -7.43 10.78 -7.76
CA VAL A 42 -6.58 11.71 -8.51
C VAL A 42 -5.32 10.97 -8.95
N ARG A 43 -5.07 10.94 -10.26
CA ARG A 43 -3.94 10.25 -10.88
C ARG A 43 -2.60 10.70 -10.32
N ALA A 44 -2.46 12.00 -10.03
CA ALA A 44 -1.24 12.59 -9.48
C ALA A 44 -0.86 12.02 -8.09
N PHE A 45 -1.81 11.40 -7.38
CA PHE A 45 -1.53 10.74 -6.11
C PHE A 45 -1.10 9.28 -6.26
N LEU A 46 -1.00 8.73 -7.48
CA LEU A 46 -0.68 7.33 -7.69
C LEU A 46 0.73 7.15 -8.25
N GLN A 47 1.51 6.25 -7.65
CA GLN A 47 2.58 5.56 -8.35
C GLN A 47 1.98 4.46 -9.21
N MET A 48 2.42 4.35 -10.46
CA MET A 48 2.02 3.27 -11.37
C MET A 48 3.19 2.33 -11.65
N SER A 49 2.90 1.04 -11.83
CA SER A 49 3.89 0.03 -12.19
C SER A 49 3.32 -0.94 -13.22
N ASN A 50 4.13 -1.29 -14.23
CA ASN A 50 3.79 -2.31 -15.22
C ASN A 50 4.08 -3.74 -14.73
N SER A 51 4.78 -3.88 -13.60
CA SER A 51 5.11 -5.15 -12.99
C SER A 51 4.28 -5.37 -11.72
N PRO A 52 3.88 -6.61 -11.42
CA PRO A 52 3.17 -6.90 -10.18
C PRO A 52 4.08 -6.56 -8.99
N PRO A 53 3.52 -5.96 -7.92
CA PRO A 53 4.27 -5.71 -6.70
C PRO A 53 4.69 -7.04 -6.06
N ARG A 54 5.94 -7.13 -5.61
CA ARG A 54 6.51 -8.37 -5.04
C ARG A 54 7.12 -8.20 -3.66
N LYS A 55 6.98 -7.03 -3.07
CA LYS A 55 7.52 -6.73 -1.74
C LYS A 55 6.45 -6.14 -0.83
N TRP A 56 6.52 -6.46 0.45
CA TRP A 56 5.74 -5.77 1.47
C TRP A 56 6.09 -4.29 1.45
N THR A 57 5.08 -3.44 1.39
CA THR A 57 5.28 -2.02 1.59
C THR A 57 5.33 -1.74 3.08
N VAL A 58 6.42 -1.13 3.56
CA VAL A 58 6.54 -0.62 4.92
C VAL A 58 5.85 0.74 4.97
N VAL A 59 4.83 0.87 5.81
CA VAL A 59 4.06 2.10 5.94
C VAL A 59 4.34 2.70 7.32
N PRO A 60 4.84 3.94 7.40
CA PRO A 60 4.99 4.63 8.66
C PRO A 60 3.62 4.91 9.28
N ARG A 61 3.62 5.08 10.60
CA ARG A 61 2.45 5.51 11.35
C ARG A 61 1.83 6.76 10.69
N PRO A 62 0.58 6.71 10.18
CA PRO A 62 -0.03 7.87 9.54
C PRO A 62 -0.22 9.01 10.53
N ARG A 63 0.03 10.26 10.09
CA ARG A 63 -0.04 11.45 10.95
C ARG A 63 -1.44 11.73 11.50
N SER A 64 -2.46 11.25 10.79
CA SER A 64 -3.86 11.36 11.21
C SER A 64 -4.26 10.46 12.39
N VAL A 65 -3.43 9.49 12.77
CA VAL A 65 -3.75 8.58 13.89
C VAL A 65 -3.33 9.22 15.22
N PRO A 66 -4.26 9.41 16.20
CA PRO A 66 -3.95 9.97 17.52
C PRO A 66 -2.91 9.16 18.28
N ARG A 67 -1.91 9.83 18.89
CA ARG A 67 -0.81 9.17 19.64
C ARG A 67 -1.27 8.27 20.78
N SER A 68 -2.48 8.47 21.29
CA SER A 68 -3.10 7.62 22.33
C SER A 68 -3.42 6.20 21.85
N LEU A 69 -3.48 5.95 20.54
CA LEU A 69 -3.64 4.61 20.00
C LEU A 69 -2.27 3.91 19.96
N GLU A 70 -2.18 2.79 20.68
CA GLU A 70 -1.03 1.87 20.71
C GLU A 70 -0.93 1.08 19.38
N ILE A 71 -0.62 1.80 18.31
CA ILE A 71 -0.20 1.21 17.04
C ILE A 71 1.31 1.41 16.91
N GLY A 72 2.01 0.36 16.46
CA GLY A 72 3.45 0.43 16.24
C GLY A 72 3.85 1.50 15.23
N GLU A 73 5.13 1.89 15.26
CA GLU A 73 5.71 2.93 14.41
C GLU A 73 5.55 2.65 12.91
N HIS A 74 5.51 1.37 12.55
CA HIS A 74 5.33 0.92 11.17
C HIS A 74 4.41 -0.29 11.12
N TYR A 75 3.73 -0.44 9.99
CA TYR A 75 3.06 -1.69 9.62
C TYR A 75 3.40 -2.05 8.18
N ALA A 76 3.28 -3.32 7.84
CA ALA A 76 3.50 -3.83 6.50
C ALA A 76 2.18 -4.04 5.78
N VAL A 77 2.17 -3.83 4.46
CA VAL A 77 1.04 -4.15 3.58
C VAL A 77 1.43 -5.23 2.58
N CYS A 78 0.67 -6.31 2.55
CA CYS A 78 0.92 -7.44 1.66
C CYS A 78 0.75 -7.01 0.19
N PRO A 79 1.73 -7.26 -0.69
CA PRO A 79 1.64 -6.84 -2.09
C PRO A 79 0.55 -7.57 -2.87
N SER A 80 0.17 -8.77 -2.44
CA SER A 80 -0.84 -9.60 -3.11
C SER A 80 -2.26 -9.29 -2.60
N CYS A 81 -2.50 -9.47 -1.31
CA CYS A 81 -3.86 -9.45 -0.76
C CYS A 81 -4.22 -8.16 -0.02
N ARG A 82 -3.27 -7.23 0.15
CA ARG A 82 -3.40 -5.92 0.81
C ARG A 82 -3.69 -5.99 2.31
N ASP A 83 -3.40 -7.13 2.92
CA ASP A 83 -3.53 -7.30 4.36
C ASP A 83 -2.51 -6.45 5.12
N ARG A 84 -2.90 -5.93 6.28
CA ARG A 84 -2.04 -5.10 7.12
C ARG A 84 -1.53 -5.94 8.28
N VAL A 85 -0.22 -5.96 8.46
CA VAL A 85 0.42 -6.72 9.53
C VAL A 85 1.32 -5.79 10.34
N PRO A 86 1.24 -5.79 11.68
CA PRO A 86 2.19 -5.04 12.50
C PRO A 86 3.62 -5.56 12.26
N LEU A 87 4.59 -4.64 12.18
CA LEU A 87 6.00 -5.01 12.04
C LEU A 87 6.64 -5.12 13.43
N ARG A 88 7.36 -6.23 13.65
CA ARG A 88 8.24 -6.42 14.81
C ARG A 88 9.67 -6.53 14.32
N GLY A 89 10.55 -5.66 14.82
CA GLY A 89 11.93 -5.56 14.33
C GLY A 89 11.99 -5.14 12.85
N ARG A 90 12.98 -5.64 12.12
CA ARG A 90 13.21 -5.37 10.68
C ARG A 90 13.41 -6.66 9.87
N PRO A 91 12.37 -7.51 9.70
CA PRO A 91 12.48 -8.74 8.93
C PRO A 91 12.77 -8.48 7.45
N THR A 92 13.60 -9.30 6.82
CA THR A 92 13.90 -9.20 5.38
C THR A 92 12.83 -9.87 4.51
N ARG A 93 12.13 -10.88 5.04
CA ARG A 93 11.04 -11.62 4.39
C ARG A 93 9.93 -11.93 5.39
N MET A 94 8.70 -12.01 4.91
CA MET A 94 7.52 -12.33 5.74
C MET A 94 6.49 -13.12 4.92
N MET A 95 5.91 -14.15 5.54
CA MET A 95 4.73 -14.86 5.04
C MET A 95 3.45 -14.11 5.41
N CYS A 96 2.56 -13.89 4.44
CA CYS A 96 1.27 -13.28 4.71
C CYS A 96 0.30 -14.31 5.31
N GLY A 97 -0.18 -14.08 6.54
CA GLY A 97 -1.15 -14.98 7.19
C GLY A 97 -2.50 -15.09 6.47
N ARG A 98 -2.82 -14.16 5.56
CA ARG A 98 -4.10 -14.15 4.81
C ARG A 98 -4.04 -14.86 3.46
N CYS A 99 -2.93 -14.76 2.72
CA CYS A 99 -2.79 -15.42 1.41
C CYS A 99 -1.71 -16.50 1.37
N SER A 100 -1.02 -16.75 2.48
CA SER A 100 0.01 -17.79 2.64
C SER A 100 1.17 -17.70 1.63
N VAL A 101 1.43 -16.51 1.08
CA VAL A 101 2.56 -16.26 0.19
C VAL A 101 3.64 -15.49 0.93
N GLU A 102 4.89 -15.89 0.74
CA GLU A 102 6.06 -15.19 1.27
C GLU A 102 6.59 -14.13 0.29
N PHE A 103 6.89 -12.95 0.81
CA PHE A 103 7.50 -11.86 0.05
C PHE A 103 8.64 -11.21 0.85
N ALA A 104 9.57 -10.57 0.14
CA ALA A 104 10.56 -9.71 0.77
C ALA A 104 9.91 -8.43 1.33
N VAL A 105 10.52 -7.82 2.34
CA VAL A 105 10.06 -6.55 2.94
C VAL A 105 10.90 -5.40 2.39
N ASP A 106 10.24 -4.34 1.91
CA ASP A 106 10.92 -3.21 1.27
C ASP A 106 11.27 -2.12 2.28
N TRP A 107 12.27 -2.35 3.11
CA TRP A 107 12.75 -1.36 4.08
C TRP A 107 13.47 -0.17 3.42
N GLU A 108 14.06 -0.40 2.25
CA GLU A 108 14.77 0.63 1.48
C GLU A 108 13.81 1.60 0.79
N GLU A 109 12.57 1.16 0.56
CA GLU A 109 11.53 2.00 0.01
C GLU A 109 11.05 2.97 1.10
N GLN A 110 11.46 4.23 0.98
CA GLN A 110 11.04 5.34 1.86
C GLN A 110 9.59 5.78 1.60
N TYR A 111 8.65 4.82 1.63
CA TYR A 111 7.25 5.03 1.31
C TYR A 111 6.57 5.96 2.33
N LEU A 112 6.20 7.17 1.87
CA LEU A 112 5.61 8.23 2.71
C LEU A 112 6.45 8.58 3.96
N ALA A 113 7.72 8.20 4.00
CA ALA A 113 8.64 8.67 5.02
C ALA A 113 8.85 10.17 4.79
N LYS A 114 8.41 11.00 5.73
CA LYS A 114 8.58 12.45 5.75
C LYS A 114 9.15 12.87 7.08
#